data_AF-F0WAP1-F1
#
_entry.id   AF-F0WAP1-F1
#
_cell.length_a   1.000
_cell.length_b   1.000
_cell.length_c   1.000
_cell.angle_alpha   90.00
_cell.angle_beta   90.00
_cell.angle_gamma   90.00
#
_symmetry.space_group_name_H-M   'P 1'
#
loop_
_entity.id
_entity.type
_entity.pdbx_description
1 polymer ?
#
loop_
_entity_poly.entity_id
_entity_poly.type
_entity_poly.pdbx_seq_one_letter_code
_entity_poly.pdbx_strand_id
1 'polypeptide(L)'
;MNDLESHNANVKSAIPSEYKISEKWDRCFENFLLHFSAGVVAGGLTSLVLARSGSARGLITGFGAGAGSGSSWTTCQMAFRGDADAEEKLNEADRVIEDIQRRAAHSVDHRVE
;
A
#
# COMPACT_ATOMS: atom_id res chain seq x y z
N MET A 1 1.95 -19.57 29.93
CA MET A 1 2.26 -19.09 28.55
C MET A 1 1.08 -19.26 27.60
N ASN A 2 0.09 -20.12 27.87
CA ASN A 2 -1.15 -20.24 27.08
C ASN A 2 -2.26 -19.24 27.48
N ASP A 3 -2.18 -18.62 28.66
CA ASP A 3 -3.23 -17.72 29.16
C ASP A 3 -3.22 -16.33 28.51
N LEU A 4 -2.05 -15.84 28.07
CA LEU A 4 -1.94 -14.57 27.32
C LEU A 4 -2.51 -14.70 25.90
N GLU A 5 -2.49 -15.87 25.29
CA GLU A 5 -3.11 -16.11 23.97
C GLU A 5 -4.64 -16.22 24.09
N SER A 6 -5.14 -16.84 25.16
CA SER A 6 -6.59 -16.97 25.40
C SER A 6 -7.25 -15.64 25.80
N HIS A 7 -6.56 -14.77 26.53
CA HIS A 7 -7.04 -13.40 26.80
C HIS A 7 -7.03 -12.53 25.53
N ASN A 8 -6.05 -12.69 24.63
CA ASN A 8 -6.03 -11.99 23.34
C ASN A 8 -7.10 -12.51 22.36
N ALA A 9 -7.43 -13.80 22.42
CA ALA A 9 -8.53 -14.37 21.64
C ALA A 9 -9.90 -13.86 22.11
N ASN A 10 -10.11 -13.72 23.43
CA ASN A 10 -11.35 -13.16 23.99
C ASN A 10 -11.49 -11.65 23.71
N VAL A 11 -10.39 -10.89 23.81
CA VAL A 11 -10.38 -9.47 23.40
C VAL A 11 -10.67 -9.35 21.91
N LYS A 12 -10.05 -10.13 21.01
CA LYS A 12 -10.38 -10.15 19.56
C LYS A 12 -11.85 -10.47 19.24
N SER A 13 -12.54 -11.23 20.09
CA SER A 13 -13.98 -11.48 19.98
C SER A 13 -14.86 -10.40 20.62
N ALA A 14 -14.31 -9.61 21.55
CA ALA A 14 -14.97 -8.50 22.24
C ALA A 14 -14.65 -7.11 21.62
N ILE A 15 -13.81 -7.07 20.58
CA ILE A 15 -13.60 -5.87 19.78
C ILE A 15 -14.92 -5.56 19.05
N PRO A 16 -15.54 -4.39 19.28
CA PRO A 16 -16.76 -4.00 18.58
C PRO A 16 -16.53 -4.08 17.07
N SER A 17 -17.53 -4.52 16.31
CA SER A 17 -17.44 -4.75 14.86
C SER A 17 -16.88 -3.55 14.07
N GLU A 18 -17.00 -2.34 14.62
CA GLU A 18 -16.44 -1.12 14.08
C GLU A 18 -14.90 -1.15 13.95
N TYR A 19 -14.19 -1.75 14.91
CA TYR A 19 -12.73 -1.80 14.88
C TYR A 19 -12.19 -2.75 13.80
N LYS A 20 -12.88 -3.88 13.53
CA LYS A 20 -12.52 -4.79 12.44
C LYS A 20 -12.72 -4.14 11.06
N ILE A 21 -13.63 -3.18 10.96
CA ILE A 21 -13.85 -2.39 9.75
C ILE A 21 -12.77 -1.33 9.59
N SER A 22 -12.36 -0.67 10.68
CA SER A 22 -11.26 0.30 10.66
C SER A 22 -9.94 -0.35 10.24
N GLU A 23 -9.63 -1.52 10.78
CA GLU A 23 -8.39 -2.25 10.44
C GLU A 23 -8.32 -2.63 8.95
N LYS A 24 -9.47 -2.99 8.35
CA LYS A 24 -9.56 -3.26 6.90
C LYS A 24 -9.39 -1.99 6.06
N TRP A 25 -9.96 -0.88 6.52
CA TRP A 25 -9.83 0.41 5.86
C TRP A 25 -8.40 0.93 5.88
N ASP A 26 -7.71 0.83 7.02
CA ASP A 26 -6.32 1.25 7.14
C ASP A 26 -5.42 0.47 6.16
N ARG A 27 -5.58 -0.86 6.10
CA ARG A 27 -4.78 -1.70 5.18
C ARG A 27 -5.05 -1.39 3.71
N CYS A 28 -6.30 -1.06 3.37
CA CYS A 28 -6.67 -0.63 2.03
C CYS A 28 -6.10 0.75 1.67
N PHE A 29 -6.15 1.71 2.60
CA PHE A 29 -5.63 3.04 2.35
C PHE A 29 -4.12 3.04 2.21
N GLU A 30 -3.42 2.24 2.99
CA GLU A 30 -1.98 2.07 2.87
C GLU A 30 -1.59 1.55 1.47
N ASN A 31 -2.27 0.52 0.99
CA ASN A 31 -2.04 -0.02 -0.35
C ASN A 31 -2.44 0.94 -1.47
N PHE A 32 -3.51 1.70 -1.28
CA PHE A 32 -3.89 2.77 -2.18
C PHE A 32 -2.80 3.85 -2.25
N LEU A 33 -2.29 4.28 -1.11
CA LEU A 33 -1.28 5.33 -1.03
C LEU A 33 0.03 4.88 -1.69
N LEU A 34 0.39 3.60 -1.53
CA LEU A 34 1.54 2.99 -2.18
C LEU A 34 1.38 2.96 -3.70
N HIS A 35 0.27 2.45 -4.22
CA HIS A 35 0.04 2.37 -5.68
C HIS A 35 -0.16 3.74 -6.31
N PHE A 36 -0.81 4.66 -5.59
CA PHE A 36 -0.97 6.05 -6.01
C PHE A 36 0.38 6.76 -6.07
N SER A 37 1.19 6.69 -5.01
CA SER A 37 2.52 7.33 -4.99
C SER A 37 3.47 6.71 -6.02
N ALA A 38 3.46 5.38 -6.18
CA ALA A 38 4.21 4.71 -7.23
C ALA A 38 3.74 5.15 -8.62
N GLY A 39 2.42 5.25 -8.85
CA GLY A 39 1.83 5.75 -10.09
C GLY A 39 2.14 7.23 -10.35
N VAL A 40 2.21 8.06 -9.32
CA VAL A 40 2.62 9.47 -9.40
C VAL A 40 4.11 9.57 -9.74
N VAL A 41 4.98 8.79 -9.11
CA VAL A 41 6.43 8.83 -9.39
C VAL A 41 6.71 8.29 -10.79
N ALA A 42 6.18 7.12 -11.13
CA ALA A 42 6.35 6.53 -12.46
C ALA A 42 5.70 7.41 -13.55
N GLY A 43 4.49 7.90 -13.31
CA GLY A 43 3.78 8.82 -14.19
C GLY A 43 4.48 10.16 -14.33
N GLY A 44 5.05 10.70 -13.25
CA GLY A 44 5.80 11.95 -13.22
C GLY A 44 7.12 11.86 -13.98
N LEU A 45 7.87 10.78 -13.81
CA LEU A 45 9.09 10.52 -14.58
C LEU A 45 8.77 10.33 -16.07
N THR A 46 7.76 9.52 -16.38
CA THR A 46 7.30 9.29 -17.77
C THR A 46 6.82 10.59 -18.42
N SER A 47 6.08 11.38 -17.66
CA SER A 47 5.61 12.71 -18.04
C SER A 47 6.75 13.65 -18.37
N LEU A 48 7.84 13.66 -17.61
CA LEU A 48 8.98 14.55 -17.87
C LEU A 48 9.69 14.19 -19.17
N VAL A 49 9.74 12.89 -19.51
CA VAL A 49 10.36 12.38 -20.74
C VAL A 49 9.49 12.61 -21.97
N LEU A 50 8.18 12.32 -21.90
CA LEU A 50 7.29 12.39 -23.06
C LEU A 50 6.69 13.78 -23.32
N ALA A 51 6.44 14.59 -22.29
CA ALA A 51 5.67 15.82 -22.45
C ALA A 51 6.55 17.08 -22.52
N ARG A 52 6.46 17.77 -23.66
CA ARG A 52 7.05 19.10 -23.90
C ARG A 52 6.27 20.26 -23.25
N SER A 53 5.00 20.07 -22.88
CA SER A 53 4.15 21.12 -22.27
C SER A 53 3.68 20.76 -20.86
N GLY A 54 3.53 21.75 -19.98
CA GLY A 54 3.14 21.56 -18.58
C GLY A 54 1.76 20.92 -18.38
N SER A 55 0.81 21.15 -19.30
CA SER A 55 -0.53 20.54 -19.26
C SER A 55 -0.50 19.05 -19.58
N ALA A 56 0.28 18.63 -20.58
CA ALA A 56 0.48 17.22 -20.89
C ALA A 56 1.19 16.48 -19.74
N ARG A 57 2.05 17.18 -18.99
CA ARG A 57 2.71 16.60 -17.81
C ARG A 57 1.75 16.23 -16.69
N GLY A 58 0.84 17.16 -16.37
CA GLY A 58 -0.21 16.93 -15.37
C GLY A 58 -1.14 15.77 -15.74
N LEU A 59 -1.50 15.65 -17.02
CA LEU A 59 -2.38 14.56 -17.49
C LEU A 59 -1.72 13.18 -17.43
N ILE A 60 -0.46 13.06 -17.86
CA ILE A 60 0.25 11.77 -17.82
C ILE A 60 0.49 11.34 -16.36
N THR A 61 0.90 12.29 -15.51
CA THR A 61 1.10 12.02 -14.07
C THR A 61 -0.22 11.65 -13.39
N GLY A 62 -1.30 12.39 -13.66
CA GLY A 62 -2.63 12.12 -13.13
C GLY A 62 -3.21 10.79 -13.62
N PHE A 63 -2.98 10.42 -14.88
CA PHE A 63 -3.38 9.14 -15.42
C PHE A 63 -2.62 7.97 -14.79
N GLY A 64 -1.29 8.10 -14.62
CA GLY A 64 -0.48 7.09 -13.92
C GLY A 64 -0.92 6.90 -12.47
N ALA A 65 -1.18 8.01 -11.77
CA ALA A 65 -1.73 8.01 -10.42
C ALA A 65 -3.13 7.39 -10.34
N GLY A 66 -4.00 7.71 -11.30
CA GLY A 66 -5.37 7.20 -11.41
C GLY A 66 -5.45 5.71 -11.74
N ALA A 67 -4.57 5.21 -12.61
CA ALA A 67 -4.49 3.77 -12.92
C ALA A 67 -4.00 2.97 -11.71
N GLY A 68 -2.98 3.48 -11.00
CA GLY A 68 -2.50 2.87 -9.75
C GLY A 68 -3.58 2.84 -8.67
N SER A 69 -4.24 3.97 -8.41
CA SER A 69 -5.30 4.06 -7.41
C SER A 69 -6.50 3.17 -7.73
N GLY A 70 -6.94 3.12 -9.00
CA GLY A 70 -8.05 2.29 -9.44
C GLY A 70 -7.81 0.79 -9.20
N SER A 71 -6.60 0.30 -9.52
CA SER A 71 -6.24 -1.11 -9.32
C SER A 71 -6.25 -1.50 -7.83
N SER A 72 -5.76 -0.63 -6.95
CA SER A 72 -5.75 -0.87 -5.50
C SER A 72 -7.16 -0.92 -4.90
N TRP A 73 -8.11 -0.12 -5.42
CA TRP A 73 -9.50 -0.14 -4.95
C TRP A 73 -10.19 -1.47 -5.28
N THR A 74 -9.94 -2.03 -6.46
CA THR A 74 -10.48 -3.35 -6.82
C THR A 74 -9.92 -4.44 -5.91
N THR A 75 -8.61 -4.44 -5.63
CA THR A 75 -8.00 -5.39 -4.69
C THR A 75 -8.55 -5.23 -3.27
N CYS A 76 -8.74 -3.98 -2.82
CA CYS A 76 -9.36 -3.68 -1.53
C CYS A 76 -10.78 -4.24 -1.44
N GLN A 77 -11.59 -4.04 -2.48
CA GLN A 77 -12.97 -4.52 -2.51
C GLN A 77 -13.06 -6.05 -2.47
N MET A 78 -12.10 -6.75 -3.07
CA MET A 78 -11.95 -8.21 -3.00
C MET A 78 -11.51 -8.66 -1.59
N ALA A 79 -10.55 -7.97 -0.98
CA ALA A 79 -10.13 -8.24 0.40
C ALA A 79 -11.29 -8.03 1.41
N PHE A 80 -12.16 -7.03 1.19
CA PHE A 80 -13.37 -6.85 2.00
C PHE A 80 -14.37 -8.01 1.87
N ARG A 81 -14.42 -8.66 0.69
CA ARG A 81 -15.27 -9.83 0.39
C ARG A 81 -14.69 -11.15 0.93
N GLY A 82 -13.44 -11.16 1.38
CA GLY A 82 -12.76 -12.34 1.92
C GLY A 82 -11.98 -13.15 0.88
N ASP A 83 -11.59 -12.53 -0.23
CA ASP A 83 -10.74 -13.17 -1.24
C ASP A 83 -9.29 -13.32 -0.72
N ALA A 84 -8.86 -14.56 -0.45
CA ALA A 84 -7.54 -14.86 0.08
C ALA A 84 -6.39 -14.44 -0.86
N ASP A 85 -6.62 -14.50 -2.17
CA ASP A 85 -5.65 -14.07 -3.19
C ASP A 85 -5.34 -12.56 -3.10
N ALA A 86 -6.34 -11.76 -2.72
CA ALA A 86 -6.14 -10.33 -2.51
C ALA A 86 -5.27 -10.08 -1.27
N GLU A 87 -5.48 -10.83 -0.19
CA GLU A 87 -4.65 -10.73 1.01
C GLU A 87 -3.20 -11.15 0.77
N GLU A 88 -2.96 -12.16 -0.06
CA GLU A 88 -1.61 -12.59 -0.45
C GLU A 88 -0.86 -11.48 -1.20
N LYS A 89 -1.52 -10.82 -2.16
CA LYS A 89 -0.94 -9.72 -2.95
C LYS A 89 -0.52 -8.53 -2.07
N LEU A 90 -1.30 -8.21 -1.03
CA LEU A 90 -0.98 -7.13 -0.10
C LEU A 90 0.23 -7.51 0.78
N ASN A 91 0.28 -8.74 1.28
CA ASN A 91 1.41 -9.24 2.09
C ASN A 91 2.71 -9.31 1.27
N GLU A 92 2.61 -9.67 -0.02
CA GLU A 92 3.73 -9.62 -0.96
C GLU A 92 4.26 -8.18 -1.11
N ALA A 93 3.37 -7.21 -1.29
CA ALA A 93 3.75 -5.79 -1.41
C ALA A 93 4.45 -5.27 -0.14
N ASP A 94 3.93 -5.57 1.05
CA ASP A 94 4.53 -5.16 2.33
C ASP A 94 5.95 -5.71 2.49
N ARG A 95 6.16 -6.99 2.14
CA ARG A 95 7.50 -7.61 2.17
C ARG A 95 8.48 -6.92 1.23
N VAL A 96 8.04 -6.57 0.03
CA VAL A 96 8.88 -5.85 -0.94
C VAL A 96 9.24 -4.47 -0.40
N ILE A 97 8.30 -3.78 0.25
CA ILE A 97 8.56 -2.47 0.85
C ILE A 97 9.55 -2.56 2.00
N GLU A 98 9.38 -3.52 2.91
CA GLU A 98 10.35 -3.76 3.99
C GLU A 98 11.76 -4.05 3.45
N ASP A 99 11.86 -4.80 2.36
CA ASP A 99 13.15 -5.07 1.70
C ASP A 99 13.77 -3.79 1.12
N ILE A 100 12.97 -2.97 0.42
CA ILE A 100 13.42 -1.68 -0.10
C ILE A 100 13.87 -0.76 1.03
N GLN A 101 13.10 -0.68 2.12
CA GLN A 101 13.45 0.12 3.29
C GLN A 101 14.73 -0.38 3.96
N ARG A 102 14.89 -1.70 4.13
CA ARG A 102 16.13 -2.30 4.65
C ARG A 102 17.33 -1.95 3.78
N ARG A 103 17.21 -2.07 2.45
CA ARG A 103 18.28 -1.69 1.52
C ARG A 103 18.58 -0.20 1.56
N ALA A 104 17.57 0.65 1.67
CA ALA A 104 17.74 2.09 1.80
C ALA A 104 18.46 2.45 3.10
N ALA A 105 18.05 1.88 4.23
CA ALA A 105 18.70 2.07 5.53
C ALA A 105 20.17 1.60 5.49
N HIS A 106 20.44 0.45 4.91
CA HIS A 106 21.81 -0.05 4.70
C HIS A 106 22.64 0.89 3.82
N SER A 107 22.04 1.49 2.79
CA SER A 107 22.73 2.43 1.89
C SER A 107 23.04 3.77 2.58
N VAL A 108 22.23 4.19 3.54
CA VAL A 108 22.44 5.41 4.33
C VAL A 108 23.57 5.23 5.33
N ASP A 109 23.66 4.08 5.99
CA ASP A 109 24.72 3.75 6.94
C ASP A 109 26.11 3.88 6.27
N HIS A 110 26.24 3.36 5.05
CA HIS A 110 27.46 3.46 4.25
C HIS A 110 27.84 4.88 3.78
N ARG A 111 26.97 5.87 3.94
CA ARG A 111 27.23 7.28 3.60
C ARG A 111 27.70 8.08 4.83
N VAL A 112 27.48 7.57 6.04
CA VAL A 112 27.80 8.28 7.30
C VAL A 112 29.26 8.04 7.73
N GLU A 113 29.94 7.03 7.17
CA GLU A 113 31.36 6.73 7.41
C GLU A 113 32.28 7.26 6.29
#